data_AF-A0A031HR54-F1
#
_entry.id   AF-A0A031HR54-F1
#
_cell.length_a   1.000
_cell.length_b   1.000
_cell.length_c   1.000
_cell.angle_alpha   90.00
_cell.angle_beta   90.00
_cell.angle_gamma   90.00
#
_symmetry.space_group_name_H-M   'P 1'
#
loop_
_entity.id
_entity.type
_entity.pdbx_description
1 polymer ?
#
loop_
_entity_poly.entity_id
_entity_poly.type
_entity_poly.pdbx_seq_one_letter_code
_entity_poly.pdbx_strand_id
1 'polypeptide(L)'
;MARGRAAGGRQRWTPTRTSVFLDRIAAGQDAAAAAEAAAVDVTQAYRRLCDDDGFARGWRAATEAARLLVETQMIAAILHGDGGFDRDAAMRLVLAGRRAPAGDAAPAVATREETDALILDRLAKVAGRSRQGDAA
;
A
#
# COMPACT_ATOMS: atom_id res chain seq x y z
N MET A 1 -15.32 -7.24 24.10
CA MET A 1 -13.86 -7.41 24.18
C MET A 1 -13.22 -6.05 24.43
N ALA A 2 -12.57 -5.87 25.58
CA ALA A 2 -11.98 -4.59 25.99
C ALA A 2 -10.65 -4.37 25.25
N ARG A 3 -10.56 -3.33 24.41
CA ARG A 3 -9.28 -2.86 23.87
C ARG A 3 -8.54 -2.14 25.00
N GLY A 4 -7.58 -2.83 25.62
CA GLY A 4 -6.71 -2.26 26.63
C GLY A 4 -5.94 -1.08 26.05
N ARG A 5 -6.17 0.11 26.60
CA ARG A 5 -5.43 1.33 26.30
C ARG A 5 -4.02 1.16 26.88
N ALA A 6 -3.06 0.76 26.04
CA ALA A 6 -1.66 0.67 26.43
C ALA A 6 -1.18 2.04 26.95
N ALA A 7 -0.57 2.04 28.12
CA ALA A 7 -0.07 3.23 28.80
C ALA A 7 0.87 4.05 27.89
N GLY A 8 0.59 5.35 27.81
CA GLY A 8 1.17 6.31 26.86
C GLY A 8 2.63 6.69 27.11
N GLY A 9 3.54 5.73 26.99
CA GLY A 9 4.96 6.01 26.76
C GLY A 9 5.22 6.30 25.29
N ARG A 10 6.03 7.31 24.96
CA ARG A 10 6.55 7.48 23.59
C ARG A 10 7.37 6.24 23.25
N GLN A 11 6.85 5.38 22.38
CA GLN A 11 7.59 4.20 21.97
C GLN A 11 8.67 4.66 21.00
N ARG A 12 9.89 4.23 21.26
CA ARG A 12 11.02 4.60 20.41
C ARG A 12 10.85 3.95 19.04
N TRP A 13 10.86 4.78 18.00
CA TRP A 13 10.96 4.31 16.62
C TRP A 13 12.39 3.83 16.37
N THR A 14 12.52 2.56 15.96
CA THR A 14 13.78 1.96 15.51
C THR A 14 13.67 1.64 14.02
N PRO A 15 14.78 1.48 13.30
CA PRO A 15 14.74 1.07 11.89
C PRO A 15 13.93 -0.22 11.67
N THR A 16 14.06 -1.20 12.56
CA THR A 16 13.29 -2.45 12.53
C THR A 16 11.79 -2.21 12.63
N ARG A 17 11.33 -1.41 13.59
CA ARG A 17 9.89 -1.10 13.75
C ARG A 17 9.34 -0.34 12.55
N THR A 18 10.14 0.58 12.00
CA THR A 18 9.80 1.29 10.77
C THR A 18 9.61 0.31 9.61
N SER A 19 10.54 -0.63 9.41
CA SER A 19 10.41 -1.66 8.36
C SER A 19 9.13 -2.47 8.55
N VAL A 20 8.94 -3.07 9.74
CA VAL A 20 7.75 -3.90 10.04
C VAL A 20 6.46 -3.14 9.76
N PHE A 21 6.39 -1.88 10.19
CA PHE A 21 5.22 -1.04 9.95
C PHE A 21 4.95 -0.85 8.45
N LEU A 22 5.97 -0.42 7.69
CA LEU A 22 5.85 -0.15 6.26
C LEU A 22 5.57 -1.43 5.46
N ASP A 23 6.14 -2.57 5.86
CA ASP A 23 5.90 -3.87 5.24
C ASP A 23 4.44 -4.30 5.41
N ARG A 24 3.82 -4.05 6.59
CA ARG A 24 2.39 -4.32 6.81
C ARG A 24 1.50 -3.41 5.97
N ILE A 25 1.85 -2.12 5.85
CA ILE A 25 1.13 -1.22 4.94
C ILE A 25 1.25 -1.71 3.50
N ALA A 26 2.44 -2.12 3.05
CA ALA A 26 2.66 -2.64 1.70
C ALA A 26 1.91 -3.94 1.42
N ALA A 27 1.67 -4.75 2.45
CA ALA A 27 0.82 -5.94 2.40
C ALA A 27 -0.69 -5.61 2.36
N GLY A 28 -1.08 -4.33 2.39
CA GLY A 28 -2.47 -3.88 2.33
C GLY A 28 -3.18 -3.83 3.68
N GLN A 29 -2.47 -3.93 4.80
CA GLN A 29 -3.08 -3.77 6.12
C GLN A 29 -3.33 -2.29 6.44
N ASP A 30 -4.35 -2.01 7.27
CA ASP A 30 -4.59 -0.67 7.78
C ASP A 30 -3.51 -0.22 8.79
N ALA A 31 -3.46 1.09 9.04
CA ALA A 31 -2.45 1.70 9.89
C ALA A 31 -2.53 1.25 11.36
N ALA A 32 -3.70 0.86 11.86
CA ALA A 32 -3.83 0.40 13.24
C ALA A 32 -3.27 -1.02 13.39
N ALA A 33 -3.59 -1.92 12.46
CA ALA A 33 -3.03 -3.27 12.40
C ALA A 33 -1.51 -3.26 12.16
N ALA A 34 -1.02 -2.36 11.29
CA ALA A 34 0.41 -2.18 11.06
C ALA A 34 1.13 -1.64 12.32
N ALA A 35 0.52 -0.70 13.04
CA ALA A 35 1.05 -0.15 14.28
C ALA A 35 1.15 -1.22 15.38
N GLU A 36 0.10 -2.04 15.52
CA GLU A 36 0.09 -3.18 16.43
C GLU A 36 1.22 -4.16 16.12
N ALA A 37 1.38 -4.55 14.84
CA ALA A 37 2.44 -5.46 14.40
C ALA A 37 3.86 -4.91 14.66
N ALA A 38 4.04 -3.59 14.55
CA ALA A 38 5.31 -2.92 14.82
C ALA A 38 5.52 -2.58 16.32
N ALA A 39 4.57 -2.92 17.19
CA ALA A 39 4.54 -2.57 18.60
C ALA A 39 4.74 -1.05 18.84
N VAL A 40 4.04 -0.24 18.03
CA VAL A 40 4.00 1.22 18.12
C VAL A 40 2.55 1.72 18.22
N ASP A 41 2.39 2.92 18.75
CA ASP A 41 1.10 3.60 18.81
C ASP A 41 0.77 4.24 17.45
N VAL A 42 -0.45 4.05 16.98
CA VAL A 42 -0.89 4.56 15.67
C VAL A 42 -0.88 6.09 15.61
N THR A 43 -1.14 6.78 16.72
CA THR A 43 -1.06 8.25 16.80
C THR A 43 0.39 8.72 16.60
N GLN A 44 1.36 7.97 17.12
CA GLN A 44 2.78 8.25 16.89
C GLN A 44 3.19 8.04 15.44
N ALA A 45 2.59 7.07 14.75
CA ALA A 45 2.81 6.85 13.32
C ALA A 45 2.30 8.04 12.49
N TYR A 46 1.09 8.55 12.78
CA TYR A 46 0.57 9.76 12.13
C TYR A 46 1.37 11.01 12.45
N ARG A 47 1.82 11.19 13.70
CA ARG A 47 2.71 12.31 14.03
C ARG A 47 4.02 12.22 13.26
N ARG A 48 4.62 11.02 13.20
CA ARG A 48 5.86 10.79 12.44
C ARG A 48 5.67 11.02 10.93
N LEU A 49 4.48 10.76 10.39
CA LEU A 49 4.13 11.09 9.00
C LEU A 49 4.21 12.60 8.73
N CYS A 50 3.93 13.45 9.72
CA CYS A 50 4.05 14.91 9.60
C CYS A 50 5.48 15.40 9.85
N ASP A 51 6.22 14.76 10.76
CA ASP A 51 7.51 15.26 11.27
C ASP A 51 8.73 14.68 10.55
N ASP A 52 8.61 13.57 9.82
CA ASP A 52 9.72 12.84 9.18
C ASP A 52 9.43 12.58 7.70
N ASP A 53 10.06 13.36 6.82
CA ASP A 53 9.91 13.24 5.37
C ASP A 53 10.34 11.88 4.80
N GLY A 54 11.35 11.25 5.41
CA GLY A 54 11.83 9.93 5.01
C GLY A 54 10.77 8.88 5.27
N PHE A 55 10.20 8.91 6.48
CA PHE A 55 9.08 8.07 6.85
C PHE A 55 7.84 8.34 5.98
N ALA A 56 7.53 9.60 5.68
CA ALA A 56 6.41 9.96 4.82
C ALA A 56 6.56 9.44 3.38
N ARG A 57 7.77 9.51 2.82
CA ARG A 57 8.08 8.88 1.52
C ARG A 57 7.92 7.36 1.58
N GLY A 58 8.43 6.72 2.63
CA GLY A 58 8.27 5.28 2.85
C GLY A 58 6.81 4.86 2.93
N TRP A 59 6.00 5.60 3.69
CA TRP A 59 4.56 5.34 3.82
C TRP A 59 3.83 5.45 2.48
N ARG A 60 4.09 6.51 1.70
CA ARG A 60 3.52 6.68 0.36
C ARG A 60 3.90 5.53 -0.57
N ALA A 61 5.18 5.12 -0.57
CA ALA A 61 5.65 3.99 -1.37
C ALA A 61 4.98 2.66 -0.97
N ALA A 62 4.83 2.40 0.34
CA ALA A 62 4.14 1.23 0.85
C ALA A 62 2.65 1.23 0.47
N THR A 63 1.98 2.38 0.58
CA THR A 63 0.56 2.50 0.21
C THR A 63 0.35 2.27 -1.29
N GLU A 64 1.27 2.77 -2.12
CA GLU A 64 1.25 2.52 -3.56
C GLU A 64 1.49 1.04 -3.89
N ALA A 65 2.38 0.36 -3.17
CA ALA A 65 2.57 -1.08 -3.31
C ALA A 65 1.30 -1.88 -2.97
N ALA A 66 0.60 -1.50 -1.89
CA ALA A 66 -0.68 -2.10 -1.52
C ALA A 66 -1.76 -1.88 -2.59
N ARG A 67 -1.82 -0.69 -3.18
CA ARG A 67 -2.75 -0.38 -4.29
C ARG A 67 -2.53 -1.31 -5.47
N LEU A 68 -1.28 -1.49 -5.88
CA LEU A 68 -0.91 -2.36 -6.99
C LEU A 68 -1.23 -3.83 -6.70
N LEU A 69 -1.05 -4.29 -5.46
CA LEU A 69 -1.41 -5.64 -5.03
C LEU A 69 -2.92 -5.86 -5.16
N VAL A 70 -3.71 -4.92 -4.67
CA VAL A 70 -5.17 -4.95 -4.78
C VAL A 70 -5.62 -4.91 -6.23
N GLU A 71 -5.05 -4.04 -7.07
CA GLU A 71 -5.35 -4.00 -8.51
C GLU A 71 -5.01 -5.32 -9.21
N THR A 72 -3.90 -5.96 -8.83
CA THR A 72 -3.53 -7.27 -9.38
C THR A 72 -4.55 -8.33 -8.97
N GLN A 73 -4.99 -8.32 -7.71
CA GLN A 73 -6.03 -9.24 -7.22
C GLN A 73 -7.38 -8.99 -7.91
N MET A 74 -7.74 -7.73 -8.19
CA MET A 74 -8.94 -7.38 -8.99
C MET A 74 -8.90 -8.02 -10.37
N ILE A 75 -7.79 -7.81 -11.08
CA ILE A 75 -7.62 -8.31 -12.45
C ILE A 75 -7.69 -9.85 -12.43
N ALA A 76 -6.99 -10.49 -11.49
CA ALA A 76 -7.04 -11.94 -11.33
C ALA A 76 -8.48 -12.45 -11.08
N ALA A 77 -9.21 -11.85 -10.15
CA ALA A 77 -10.59 -12.25 -9.86
C ALA A 77 -11.52 -12.11 -11.07
N ILE A 78 -11.38 -11.03 -11.85
CA ILE A 78 -12.15 -10.82 -13.09
C ILE A 78 -11.81 -11.88 -14.13
N LEU A 79 -10.52 -12.18 -14.33
CA LEU A 79 -10.06 -13.16 -15.31
C LEU A 79 -10.47 -14.60 -14.95
N HIS A 80 -10.47 -14.94 -13.66
CA HIS A 80 -10.84 -16.27 -13.18
C HIS A 80 -12.33 -16.46 -12.91
N GLY A 81 -13.12 -15.37 -12.95
CA GLY A 81 -14.56 -15.42 -12.64
C GLY A 81 -14.86 -15.68 -11.16
N ASP A 82 -13.86 -15.55 -10.29
CA ASP A 82 -13.99 -15.81 -8.86
C ASP A 82 -14.60 -14.60 -8.16
N GLY A 83 -15.88 -14.70 -7.79
CA GLY A 83 -16.62 -13.68 -7.04
C GLY A 83 -16.13 -13.42 -5.61
N GLY A 84 -15.03 -14.04 -5.18
CA GLY A 84 -14.45 -13.92 -3.84
C GLY A 84 -13.67 -12.63 -3.57
N PHE A 85 -13.73 -11.67 -4.49
CA PHE A 85 -13.02 -10.40 -4.37
C PHE A 85 -13.82 -9.37 -3.56
N ASP A 86 -13.27 -8.88 -2.45
CA ASP A 86 -13.85 -7.76 -1.69
C ASP A 86 -13.64 -6.45 -2.45
N ARG A 87 -14.58 -6.21 -3.37
CA ARG A 87 -14.65 -5.03 -4.24
C ARG A 87 -14.68 -3.72 -3.46
N ASP A 88 -15.32 -3.70 -2.29
CA ASP A 88 -15.52 -2.48 -1.53
C ASP A 88 -14.23 -2.05 -0.82
N ALA A 89 -13.49 -3.00 -0.26
CA ALA A 89 -12.15 -2.73 0.29
C ALA A 89 -11.21 -2.19 -0.79
N ALA A 90 -11.26 -2.77 -1.99
CA ALA A 90 -10.42 -2.38 -3.10
C ALA A 90 -10.73 -0.98 -3.64
N MET A 91 -12.02 -0.67 -3.81
CA MET A 91 -12.45 0.64 -4.27
C MET A 91 -12.08 1.75 -3.29
N ARG A 92 -12.15 1.51 -1.97
CA ARG A 92 -11.71 2.48 -0.97
C ARG A 92 -10.22 2.78 -1.09
N LEU A 93 -9.39 1.78 -1.40
CA LEU A 93 -7.96 1.96 -1.57
C LEU A 93 -7.62 2.74 -2.85
N VAL A 94 -8.28 2.42 -3.97
CA VAL A 94 -8.13 3.16 -5.24
C VAL A 94 -8.57 4.62 -5.10
N LEU A 95 -9.70 4.85 -4.43
CA LEU A 95 -10.21 6.20 -4.19
C LEU A 95 -9.34 7.00 -3.21
N ALA A 96 -8.72 6.34 -2.22
CA ALA A 96 -7.75 6.97 -1.33
C ALA A 96 -6.48 7.44 -2.07
N GLY A 97 -6.03 6.66 -3.08
CA GLY A 97 -4.86 7.01 -3.91
C GLY A 97 -5.11 8.13 -4.92
N ARG A 98 -6.36 8.37 -5.33
CA ARG A 98 -6.73 9.50 -6.22
C ARG A 98 -6.62 10.88 -5.56
N ARG A 99 -6.45 10.93 -4.23
CA ARG A 99 -6.31 12.19 -3.49
C ARG A 99 -4.83 12.64 -3.41
N ALA A 100 -4.16 12.67 -4.56
CA ALA A 100 -2.98 13.51 -4.78
C ALA A 100 -3.46 14.95 -5.05
N PRO A 101 -2.67 16.01 -4.73
CA PRO A 101 -3.12 17.39 -4.94
C PRO A 101 -3.54 17.59 -6.39
N ALA A 102 -4.72 18.17 -6.57
CA ALA A 102 -5.23 18.61 -7.86
C ALA A 102 -4.27 19.66 -8.44
N GLY A 103 -3.27 19.19 -9.18
CA GLY A 103 -2.63 19.97 -10.22
C GLY A 103 -3.48 19.83 -11.47
N ASP A 104 -3.76 20.95 -12.13
CA ASP A 104 -4.70 21.21 -13.23
C ASP A 104 -4.56 20.36 -14.52
N ALA A 105 -3.96 19.17 -14.48
CA ALA A 105 -3.97 18.27 -15.61
C ALA A 105 -5.29 17.52 -15.66
N ALA A 106 -6.15 17.90 -16.61
CA ALA A 106 -7.32 17.11 -16.99
C ALA A 106 -6.92 15.63 -17.14
N PRO A 107 -7.74 14.68 -16.64
CA PRO A 107 -7.42 13.26 -16.76
C PRO A 107 -7.38 12.89 -18.25
N ALA A 108 -6.17 12.71 -18.78
CA ALA A 108 -5.97 12.16 -20.10
C ALA A 108 -6.44 10.70 -20.06
N VAL A 109 -7.59 10.42 -20.69
CA VAL A 109 -8.06 9.06 -20.89
C VAL A 109 -7.08 8.41 -21.85
N ALA A 110 -6.23 7.54 -21.32
CA ALA A 110 -5.30 6.75 -22.12
C ALA A 110 -6.10 5.91 -23.13
N THR A 111 -5.64 5.91 -24.37
CA THR A 111 -6.17 5.06 -25.42
C THR A 111 -5.97 3.58 -25.07
N ARG A 112 -6.72 2.70 -25.74
CA ARG A 112 -6.67 1.27 -25.48
C ARG A 112 -5.26 0.72 -25.70
N GLU A 113 -4.57 1.19 -26.74
CA GLU A 113 -3.19 0.84 -27.05
C GLU A 113 -2.21 1.30 -25.95
N GLU A 114 -2.39 2.50 -25.39
CA GLU A 114 -1.56 3.00 -24.29
C GLU A 114 -1.77 2.21 -23.00
N THR A 115 -3.02 1.78 -22.75
CA THR A 115 -3.35 0.93 -21.60
C THR A 115 -2.71 -0.45 -21.74
N ASP A 116 -2.78 -1.05 -22.92
CA ASP A 116 -2.16 -2.35 -23.21
C ASP A 116 -0.63 -2.29 -23.08
N ALA A 117 0.00 -1.21 -23.58
CA ALA A 117 1.44 -1.01 -23.45
C ALA A 117 1.89 -0.90 -21.99
N LEU A 118 1.11 -0.19 -21.15
CA LEU A 118 1.39 -0.07 -19.72
C LEU A 118 1.19 -1.40 -18.97
N ILE A 119 0.17 -2.19 -19.34
CA ILE A 119 -0.06 -3.53 -18.78
C ILE A 119 1.11 -4.45 -19.13
N LEU A 120 1.56 -4.45 -20.39
CA LEU A 120 2.67 -5.28 -20.85
C LEU A 120 4.00 -4.91 -20.16
N ASP A 121 4.30 -3.62 -19.99
CA ASP A 121 5.48 -3.15 -19.24
C ASP A 121 5.43 -3.59 -17.77
N ARG A 122 4.25 -3.55 -17.15
CA ARG A 122 4.06 -3.99 -15.77
C ARG A 122 4.28 -5.49 -15.62
N LEU A 123 3.72 -6.29 -16.53
CA LEU A 123 3.90 -7.75 -16.54
C LEU A 123 5.36 -8.14 -16.76
N ALA A 124 6.08 -7.45 -17.64
CA ALA A 124 7.51 -7.67 -17.86
C ALA A 124 8.35 -7.41 -16.60
N LYS A 125 8.04 -6.34 -15.85
CA LYS A 125 8.73 -6.00 -14.59
C LYS A 125 8.45 -7.01 -13.47
N VAL A 126 7.25 -7.58 -13.42
CA VAL A 126 6.88 -8.61 -12.44
C VAL A 126 7.55 -9.95 -12.77
N ALA A 127 7.58 -10.33 -14.05
CA ALA A 127 8.32 -11.51 -14.50
C ALA A 127 9.83 -11.40 -14.23
N GLY A 128 10.40 -10.19 -14.34
CA GLY A 128 11.79 -9.91 -14.01
C GLY A 128 12.12 -10.09 -12.52
N ARG A 129 11.24 -9.65 -11.62
CA ARG A 129 11.43 -9.84 -10.16
C ARG A 129 11.28 -11.28 -9.71
N SER A 130 10.40 -12.04 -10.35
CA SER A 130 10.16 -13.45 -9.99
C SER A 130 11.39 -14.33 -10.24
N ARG A 131 12.21 -14.00 -11.26
CA ARG A 131 13.49 -14.70 -11.50
C ARG A 131 14.61 -14.35 -10.51
N GLN A 132 14.45 -13.26 -9.76
CA GLN A 132 15.47 -12.80 -8.81
C GLN A 132 15.21 -13.32 -7.37
N GLY A 133 14.05 -13.94 -7.13
CA GLY A 133 13.67 -14.55 -5.85
C GLY A 133 13.92 -16.06 -5.74
N ASP A 134 14.23 -16.76 -6.84
CA ASP A 134 14.42 -18.22 -6.90
C ASP A 134 15.91 -18.66 -6.85
N ALA A 135 16.81 -17.72 -6.52
CA ALA A 135 18.24 -17.99 -6.35
C ALA A 135 18.75 -17.40 -5.03
N ALA A 136 18.26 -17.92 -3.91
CA ALA A 136 18.82 -17.72 -2.57
C ALA A 136 18.58 -18.95 -1.70
#